data_AF-A0A1B6FA44-F1
#
_entry.id   AF-A0A1B6FA44-F1
#
_cell.length_a   1.000
_cell.length_b   1.000
_cell.length_c   1.000
_cell.angle_alpha   90.00
_cell.angle_beta   90.00
_cell.angle_gamma   90.00
#
_symmetry.space_group_name_H-M   'P 1'
#
loop_
_entity.id
_entity.type
_entity.pdbx_description
1 polymer ?
#
loop_
_entity_poly.entity_id
_entity_poly.type
_entity_poly.pdbx_seq_one_letter_code
_entity_poly.pdbx_strand_id
1 'polypeptide(L)'
;PEGLKKRKYSWNVENNLLIIDQPVGVGYSFTGKSCYPQNETAVGEDLYQAVVQFHELFPVFQKGKFFISGESYAGHYIPALGHTIHIHNPSAKVKINLA
;
A
#
# COMPACT_ATOMS: atom_id res chain seq x y z
N PRO A 1 -7.91 23.10 -23.28
CA PRO A 1 -6.79 23.19 -22.32
C PRO A 1 -6.08 21.84 -22.20
N GLU A 2 -4.88 21.75 -22.76
CA GLU A 2 -3.91 20.69 -22.44
C GLU A 2 -3.43 20.88 -21.00
N GLY A 3 -3.40 19.80 -20.22
CA GLY A 3 -3.06 19.83 -18.79
C GLY A 3 -4.03 19.03 -17.91
N LEU A 4 -3.65 18.84 -16.65
CA LEU A 4 -4.48 18.13 -15.67
C LEU A 4 -5.77 18.91 -15.38
N LYS A 5 -6.88 18.17 -15.25
CA LYS A 5 -8.19 18.73 -14.89
C LYS A 5 -8.74 18.01 -13.67
N LYS A 6 -9.36 18.77 -12.76
CA LYS A 6 -10.02 18.20 -11.59
C LYS A 6 -11.15 17.28 -12.03
N ARG A 7 -11.19 16.05 -11.49
CA ARG A 7 -12.32 15.13 -11.71
C ARG A 7 -13.54 15.58 -10.90
N LYS A 8 -14.74 15.40 -11.47
CA LYS A 8 -16.02 15.67 -10.79
C LYS A 8 -16.24 14.74 -9.60
N TYR A 9 -15.82 13.49 -9.72
CA TYR A 9 -15.91 12.46 -8.69
C TYR A 9 -14.54 11.87 -8.44
N SER A 10 -14.11 11.87 -7.18
CA SER A 10 -12.84 11.32 -6.74
C SER A 10 -12.95 10.78 -5.33
N TRP A 11 -12.26 9.69 -5.02
CA TRP A 11 -12.31 9.09 -3.68
C TRP A 11 -11.62 9.95 -2.63
N ASN A 12 -10.71 10.85 -3.05
CA ASN A 12 -10.04 11.78 -2.15
C ASN A 12 -10.91 12.95 -1.66
N VAL A 13 -12.21 12.97 -2.01
CA VAL A 13 -13.17 13.96 -1.48
C VAL A 13 -13.46 13.67 -0.01
N GLU A 14 -13.63 12.40 0.35
CA GLU A 14 -14.01 11.95 1.70
C GLU A 14 -12.90 11.13 2.38
N ASN A 15 -11.82 10.80 1.66
CA ASN A 15 -10.77 9.91 2.14
C ASN A 15 -9.37 10.47 1.85
N ASN A 16 -8.38 10.03 2.61
CA ASN A 16 -6.98 10.20 2.23
C ASN A 16 -6.58 9.02 1.33
N LEU A 17 -5.93 9.30 0.20
CA LEU A 17 -5.47 8.27 -0.73
C LEU A 17 -3.94 8.13 -0.64
N LEU A 18 -3.48 6.92 -0.37
CA LEU A 18 -2.09 6.49 -0.55
C LEU A 18 -2.04 5.61 -1.81
N ILE A 19 -1.30 6.04 -2.82
CA ILE A 19 -1.14 5.32 -4.10
C ILE A 19 0.32 4.87 -4.16
N ILE A 20 0.53 3.56 -4.34
CA ILE A 20 1.86 2.94 -4.34
C ILE A 20 2.07 2.22 -5.67
N ASP A 21 3.11 2.60 -6.40
CA ASP A 21 3.60 1.81 -7.54
C ASP A 21 4.25 0.55 -7.00
N GLN A 22 3.70 -0.61 -7.34
CA GLN A 22 4.11 -1.91 -6.81
C GLN A 22 3.81 -3.03 -7.82
N PRO A 23 4.56 -4.15 -7.78
CA PRO A 23 5.75 -4.38 -6.96
C PRO A 23 6.96 -3.56 -7.42
N VAL A 24 8.10 -3.69 -6.75
CA VAL A 24 9.33 -3.07 -7.23
C VAL A 24 9.60 -3.47 -8.68
N GLY A 25 9.98 -2.51 -9.53
CA GLY A 25 10.04 -2.63 -10.99
C GLY A 25 8.85 -2.00 -11.72
N VAL A 26 7.76 -1.67 -11.03
CA VAL A 26 6.59 -0.98 -11.61
C VAL A 26 6.73 0.54 -11.47
N GLY A 27 6.42 1.27 -12.54
CA GLY A 27 6.32 2.73 -12.52
C GLY A 27 7.58 3.41 -12.02
N TYR A 28 7.48 4.14 -10.91
CA TYR A 28 8.61 4.81 -10.27
C TYR A 28 9.30 3.99 -9.17
N SER A 29 8.81 2.79 -8.86
CA SER A 29 9.45 1.89 -7.88
C SER A 29 10.54 1.07 -8.56
N PHE A 30 11.79 1.23 -8.12
CA PHE A 30 12.95 0.55 -8.72
C PHE A 30 13.83 -0.14 -7.68
N THR A 31 14.62 -1.10 -8.15
CA THR A 31 15.65 -1.80 -7.36
C THR A 31 16.92 -1.93 -8.18
N GLY A 32 17.98 -2.45 -7.56
CA GLY A 32 19.20 -2.83 -8.26
C GLY A 32 19.00 -4.06 -9.16
N LYS A 33 20.02 -4.92 -9.27
CA LYS A 33 19.92 -6.11 -10.11
C LYS A 33 19.15 -7.24 -9.40
N SER A 34 18.08 -7.70 -10.04
CA SER A 34 17.38 -8.97 -9.76
C SER A 34 16.63 -9.11 -8.41
N CYS A 35 16.29 -8.02 -7.74
CA CYS A 35 15.49 -8.07 -6.51
C CYS A 35 13.98 -7.95 -6.77
N TYR A 36 13.47 -8.59 -7.83
CA TYR A 36 12.05 -8.57 -8.15
C TYR A 36 11.31 -9.68 -7.37
N PRO A 37 10.18 -9.39 -6.70
CA PRO A 37 9.43 -10.40 -6.00
C PRO A 37 8.90 -11.45 -6.97
N GLN A 38 9.01 -12.72 -6.59
CA GLN A 38 8.66 -13.87 -7.44
C GLN A 38 7.29 -14.48 -7.10
N ASN A 39 6.62 -13.99 -6.05
CA ASN A 39 5.31 -14.45 -5.61
C ASN A 39 4.63 -13.40 -4.71
N GLU A 40 3.36 -13.60 -4.44
CA GLU A 40 2.51 -12.70 -3.66
C GLU A 40 2.94 -12.60 -2.19
N THR A 41 3.60 -13.62 -1.64
CA THR A 41 4.14 -13.53 -0.26
C THR A 41 5.24 -12.49 -0.20
N ALA A 42 6.17 -12.47 -1.17
CA ALA A 42 7.21 -11.45 -1.26
C ALA A 42 6.61 -10.06 -1.50
N VAL A 43 5.60 -9.94 -2.38
CA VAL A 43 4.89 -8.67 -2.61
C VAL A 43 4.19 -8.16 -1.34
N GLY A 44 3.55 -9.06 -0.59
CA GLY A 44 2.88 -8.72 0.68
C GLY A 44 3.85 -8.18 1.72
N GLU A 45 5.03 -8.78 1.85
CA GLU A 45 6.10 -8.31 2.74
C GLU A 45 6.64 -6.93 2.32
N ASP A 46 6.98 -6.74 1.04
CA ASP A 46 7.48 -5.46 0.53
C ASP A 46 6.45 -4.32 0.73
N LEU A 47 5.18 -4.59 0.42
CA LEU A 47 4.09 -3.63 0.65
C LEU A 47 3.85 -3.36 2.13
N TYR A 48 3.96 -4.38 2.99
CA TYR A 48 3.83 -4.21 4.44
C TYR A 48 4.91 -3.28 4.98
N GLN A 49 6.16 -3.45 4.56
CA GLN A 49 7.25 -2.55 4.95
C GLN A 49 6.99 -1.11 4.48
N ALA A 50 6.53 -0.92 3.24
CA ALA A 50 6.18 0.41 2.74
C ALA A 50 5.05 1.08 3.56
N VAL A 51 4.01 0.31 3.92
CA VAL A 51 2.89 0.81 4.74
C VAL A 51 3.34 1.13 6.17
N VAL A 52 4.17 0.30 6.79
CA VAL A 52 4.73 0.57 8.13
C VAL A 52 5.56 1.85 8.08
N GLN A 53 6.48 1.96 7.12
CA GLN A 53 7.36 3.13 7.00
C GLN A 53 6.58 4.42 6.71
N PHE A 54 5.51 4.34 5.91
CA PHE A 54 4.58 5.47 5.74
C PHE A 54 3.98 5.91 7.09
N HIS A 55 3.55 4.98 7.92
CA HIS A 55 2.97 5.29 9.23
C HIS A 55 4.01 5.77 10.25
N GLU A 56 5.28 5.39 10.13
CA GLU A 56 6.38 5.95 10.91
C GLU A 56 6.64 7.42 10.53
N LEU A 57 6.67 7.72 9.23
CA LEU A 57 6.89 9.08 8.72
C LEU A 57 5.68 10.00 8.95
N PHE A 58 4.47 9.45 8.92
CA PHE A 58 3.22 10.19 9.10
C PHE A 58 2.35 9.59 10.23
N PRO A 59 2.77 9.70 11.51
CA PRO A 59 2.06 9.07 12.63
C PRO A 59 0.61 9.51 12.81
N VAL A 60 0.24 10.68 12.27
CA VAL A 60 -1.13 11.21 12.31
C VAL A 60 -2.15 10.25 11.69
N PHE A 61 -1.74 9.43 10.71
CA PHE A 61 -2.65 8.50 10.03
C PHE A 61 -2.84 7.16 10.77
N GLN A 62 -2.00 6.82 11.76
CA GLN A 62 -2.06 5.52 12.46
C GLN A 62 -3.39 5.27 13.20
N LYS A 63 -4.06 6.33 13.65
CA LYS A 63 -5.35 6.22 14.35
C LYS A 63 -6.52 5.96 13.40
N GLY A 64 -6.35 6.27 12.11
CA GLY A 64 -7.39 6.10 11.10
C GLY A 64 -7.64 4.63 10.78
N LYS A 65 -8.82 4.31 10.25
CA LYS A 65 -9.07 3.01 9.63
C LYS A 65 -8.28 2.94 8.31
N PHE A 66 -7.55 1.86 8.12
CA PHE A 66 -6.78 1.60 6.91
C PHE A 66 -7.54 0.60 6.03
N PHE A 67 -7.84 1.00 4.80
CA PHE A 67 -8.51 0.16 3.81
C PHE A 67 -7.55 -0.11 2.65
N ILE A 68 -7.59 -1.32 2.11
CA ILE A 68 -6.81 -1.71 0.94
C ILE A 68 -7.78 -1.90 -0.23
N SER A 69 -7.54 -1.20 -1.32
CA SER A 69 -8.38 -1.26 -2.53
C SER A 69 -7.52 -1.37 -3.77
N GLY A 70 -8.03 -2.04 -4.79
CA GLY A 70 -7.38 -2.20 -6.09
C GLY A 70 -8.26 -3.01 -7.04
N GLU A 71 -7.81 -3.15 -8.28
CA GLU A 71 -8.53 -3.88 -9.33
C GLU A 71 -7.62 -4.88 -10.06
N SER A 72 -8.24 -5.77 -10.84
CA SER A 72 -7.53 -6.78 -11.64
C SER A 72 -6.64 -7.67 -10.74
N TYR A 73 -5.36 -7.81 -11.03
CA TYR A 73 -4.41 -8.62 -10.27
C TYR A 73 -4.23 -8.14 -8.82
N ALA A 74 -4.68 -6.93 -8.47
CA ALA A 74 -4.77 -6.53 -7.07
C ALA A 74 -5.67 -7.44 -6.24
N GLY A 75 -6.57 -8.23 -6.85
CA GLY A 75 -7.30 -9.30 -6.16
C GLY A 75 -6.39 -10.35 -5.51
N HIS A 76 -5.13 -10.49 -5.94
CA HIS A 76 -4.10 -11.28 -5.29
C HIS A 76 -3.27 -10.45 -4.30
N TYR A 77 -2.93 -9.20 -4.64
CA TYR A 77 -2.11 -8.34 -3.78
C TYR A 77 -2.82 -7.89 -2.50
N ILE A 78 -4.12 -7.60 -2.57
CA ILE A 78 -4.94 -7.16 -1.43
C ILE A 78 -4.95 -8.23 -0.32
N PRO A 79 -5.34 -9.51 -0.58
CA PRO A 79 -5.29 -10.52 0.46
C PRO A 79 -3.85 -10.86 0.89
N ALA A 80 -2.86 -10.76 0.01
CA ALA A 80 -1.45 -10.94 0.40
C ALA A 80 -1.01 -9.91 1.45
N LEU A 81 -1.21 -8.61 1.17
CA LEU A 81 -0.90 -7.54 2.12
C LEU A 81 -1.76 -7.63 3.38
N GLY A 82 -3.07 -7.89 3.24
CA GLY A 82 -3.99 -8.03 4.37
C GLY A 82 -3.57 -9.17 5.31
N HIS A 83 -3.18 -10.31 4.75
CA HIS A 83 -2.67 -11.45 5.50
C HIS A 83 -1.33 -11.11 6.17
N THR A 84 -0.38 -10.49 5.46
CA THR A 84 0.89 -10.06 6.04
C THR A 84 0.67 -9.10 7.22
N ILE A 85 -0.19 -8.08 7.07
CA ILE A 85 -0.58 -7.20 8.18
C ILE A 85 -1.13 -8.02 9.34
N HIS A 86 -2.10 -8.91 9.09
CA HIS A 86 -2.73 -9.72 10.14
C HIS A 86 -1.71 -10.52 10.97
N ILE A 87 -0.72 -11.13 10.31
CA ILE A 87 0.33 -11.93 10.95
C ILE A 87 1.30 -11.06 11.77
N HIS A 88 1.73 -9.91 11.26
CA HIS A 88 2.73 -9.06 11.93
C HIS A 88 2.15 -8.13 13.00
N ASN A 89 0.89 -7.70 12.87
CA ASN A 89 0.27 -6.68 13.73
C ASN A 89 0.31 -6.98 15.24
N PRO A 90 0.09 -8.23 15.71
CA PRO A 90 0.08 -8.55 17.13
C PRO A 90 1.36 -8.16 17.87
N SER A 91 2.52 -8.33 17.23
CA SER A 91 3.86 -8.01 17.76
C SER A 91 4.45 -6.71 17.23
N ALA A 92 3.79 -6.02 16.30
CA ALA A 92 4.32 -4.81 15.68
C ALA A 92 4.34 -3.62 16.65
N LYS A 93 5.41 -2.81 16.58
CA LYS A 93 5.50 -1.51 17.26
C LYS A 93 4.56 -0.49 16.62
N VAL A 94 4.54 -0.46 15.28
CA VAL A 94 3.62 0.35 14.47
C VAL A 94 2.49 -0.56 14.04
N LYS A 95 1.31 -0.35 14.63
CA LYS A 95 0.13 -1.15 14.31
C LYS A 95 -0.63 -0.52 13.16
N ILE A 96 -1.02 -1.34 12.20
CA ILE A 96 -1.89 -0.94 11.10
C ILE A 96 -3.31 -1.27 11.50
N ASN A 97 -4.16 -0.25 11.62
CA ASN A 97 -5.57 -0.40 11.95
C ASN A 97 -6.38 -0.82 10.70
N LEU A 98 -6.07 -2.01 10.18
CA LEU A 98 -6.75 -2.60 9.03
C LEU A 98 -8.24 -2.82 9.37
N ALA A 99 -9.11 -2.28 8.51
CA ALA A 99 -10.56 -2.24 8.71
C ALA A 99 -11.29 -3.51 8.27
#